data_AF-A0A1M5JNN0-F1
#
_entry.id   AF-A0A1M5JNN0-F1
#
_cell.length_a   1.000
_cell.length_b   1.000
_cell.length_c   1.000
_cell.angle_alpha   90.00
_cell.angle_beta   90.00
_cell.angle_gamma   90.00
#
_symmetry.space_group_name_H-M   'P 1'
#
loop_
_entity.id
_entity.type
_entity.pdbx_description
1 polymer ?
#
loop_
_entity_poly.entity_id
_entity_poly.type
_entity_poly.pdbx_seq_one_letter_code
_entity_poly.pdbx_strand_id
1 'polypeptide(L)' 'MATDKFEHATFYLTKKQVEDIKRLAREKQISRSALVRMIIREYINREEEKEK' A
#
# COMPACT_ATOMS: atom_id res chain seq x y z
N MET A 1 17.74 15.75 11.91
CA MET A 1 16.74 14.65 11.99
C MET A 1 17.13 13.67 10.90
N ALA A 2 17.61 12.48 11.26
CA ALA A 2 17.93 11.47 10.25
C ALA A 2 16.63 11.18 9.50
N THR A 3 16.53 11.63 8.26
CA THR A 3 15.52 11.08 7.35
C THR A 3 15.89 9.63 7.19
N ASP A 4 15.22 8.75 7.95
CA ASP A 4 15.26 7.32 7.69
C ASP A 4 15.08 7.14 6.18
N LYS A 5 16.10 6.56 5.55
CA LYS A 5 16.10 6.37 4.11
C LYS A 5 14.91 5.48 3.81
N PHE A 6 13.88 6.04 3.19
CA PHE A 6 12.74 5.24 2.77
C PHE A 6 13.26 4.20 1.77
N GLU A 7 13.17 2.93 2.16
CA GLU A 7 13.44 1.83 1.23
C GLU A 7 12.36 1.82 0.15
N HIS A 8 12.79 1.90 -1.10
CA HIS A 8 11.90 1.93 -2.26
C HIS A 8 11.67 0.52 -2.78
N ALA A 9 10.40 0.11 -2.87
CA ALA A 9 10.00 -1.15 -3.47
C ALA A 9 9.29 -0.94 -4.81
N THR A 10 9.58 -1.81 -5.79
CA THR A 10 8.86 -1.87 -7.06
C THR A 10 7.88 -3.04 -7.03
N PHE A 11 6.61 -2.77 -7.32
CA PHE A 11 5.55 -3.78 -7.38
C PHE A 11 5.11 -4.01 -8.82
N TYR A 12 5.10 -5.27 -9.25
CA TYR A 12 4.50 -5.67 -10.52
C TYR A 12 3.04 -6.04 -10.28
N LEU A 13 2.13 -5.24 -10.83
CA LEU A 13 0.69 -5.41 -10.70
C LEU A 13 0.07 -5.46 -12.09
N THR A 14 -1.07 -6.15 -12.20
CA THR A 14 -1.85 -6.12 -13.43
C THR A 14 -2.35 -4.70 -13.72
N LYS A 15 -2.57 -4.38 -14.99
CA LYS A 15 -3.12 -3.08 -15.41
C LYS A 15 -4.41 -2.73 -14.67
N LYS A 16 -5.30 -3.72 -14.49
CA LYS A 16 -6.56 -3.55 -13.77
C LYS A 16 -6.34 -3.13 -12.32
N GLN A 17 -5.47 -3.83 -11.58
CA GLN A 17 -5.14 -3.48 -10.20
C GLN A 17 -4.55 -2.07 -10.09
N VAL A 18 -3.67 -1.67 -11.03
CA VAL A 18 -3.10 -0.32 -11.04
C VAL A 18 -4.17 0.75 -11.23
N GLU A 19 -5.12 0.53 -12.15
CA GLU A 19 -6.21 1.48 -12.38
C GLU A 19 -7.18 1.56 -11.20
N ASP A 20 -7.48 0.43 -10.56
CA ASP A 20 -8.29 0.39 -9.34
C ASP A 20 -7.63 1.17 -8.19
N ILE A 21 -6.32 0.99 -7.97
CA ILE A 21 -5.54 1.73 -6.97
C ILE A 21 -5.54 3.23 -7.30
N LYS A 22 -5.30 3.60 -8.56
CA LYS A 22 -5.31 5.01 -9.00
C LYS A 22 -6.66 5.66 -8.73
N ARG A 23 -7.75 4.98 -9.10
CA ARG A 23 -9.12 5.49 -8.90
C ARG A 23 -9.42 5.67 -7.42
N LEU A 24 -9.19 4.64 -6.61
CA LEU A 24 -9.48 4.67 -5.18
C LEU A 24 -8.63 5.71 -4.43
N ALA A 25 -7.35 5.86 -4.80
CA ALA A 25 -6.48 6.88 -4.22
C ALA A 25 -7.00 8.31 -4.51
N ARG A 26 -7.48 8.57 -5.74
CA ARG A 26 -8.10 9.85 -6.11
C ARG A 26 -9.38 10.11 -5.32
N GLU A 27 -10.28 9.13 -5.26
CA GLU A 27 -11.55 9.23 -4.53
C GLU A 27 -11.33 9.55 -3.04
N LYS A 28 -10.31 8.93 -2.44
CA LYS A 28 -9.95 9.15 -1.03
C LYS A 28 -9.01 10.34 -0.80
N GLN A 29 -8.61 11.06 -1.84
CA GLN A 29 -7.66 12.18 -1.78
C GLN A 29 -6.33 11.83 -1.08
N ILE A 30 -5.81 10.62 -1.31
CA ILE A 30 -4.52 10.16 -0.75
C ILE A 30 -3.55 9.78 -1.86
N SER A 31 -2.26 9.69 -1.54
CA SER A 31 -1.26 9.21 -2.49
C SER A 31 -1.40 7.70 -2.73
N ARG A 32 -1.07 7.27 -3.95
CA ARG A 32 -1.06 5.83 -4.33
C ARG A 32 -0.19 5.01 -3.40
N SER A 33 0.99 5.52 -3.05
CA SER A 33 1.93 4.86 -2.14
C SER A 33 1.40 4.82 -0.70
N ALA A 34 0.64 5.83 -0.24
CA ALA A 34 -0.04 5.75 1.05
C ALA A 34 -1.12 4.66 1.05
N LEU A 35 -1.94 4.59 0.00
CA LEU A 35 -2.96 3.55 -0.12
C LEU A 35 -2.35 2.15 -0.12
N VAL A 36 -1.30 1.91 -0.92
CA VAL A 36 -0.61 0.62 -0.95
C VAL A 36 -0.02 0.26 0.42
N ARG A 37 0.59 1.22 1.13
CA ARG A 37 1.09 0.98 2.50
C ARG A 37 -0.03 0.62 3.48
N MET A 38 -1.19 1.26 3.38
CA MET A 38 -2.35 0.92 4.21
C MET A 38 -2.83 -0.51 3.94
N ILE A 39 -2.91 -0.90 2.66
CA ILE A 39 -3.30 -2.26 2.25
C ILE A 39 -2.31 -3.30 2.78
N ILE A 40 -1.01 -3.06 2.63
CA ILE A 40 0.04 -3.97 3.11
C ILE A 40 -0.04 -4.13 4.63
N ARG A 41 -0.16 -3.02 5.37
CA ARG A 41 -0.24 -3.03 6.84
C ARG A 41 -1.47 -3.81 7.33
N GLU A 42 -2.62 -3.58 6.71
CA GLU A 42 -3.86 -4.28 7.05
C GLU A 42 -3.74 -5.79 6.78
N TYR A 43 -3.10 -6.16 5.66
CA TYR A 43 -2.87 -7.57 5.35
C TYR A 43 -1.99 -8.24 6.41
N ILE A 44 -0.85 -7.63 6.76
CA ILE A 44 0.07 -8.18 7.78
C ILE A 44 -0.64 -8.38 9.12
N ASN A 45 -1.38 -7.36 9.59
CA ASN A 45 -2.12 -7.45 10.84
C ASN A 45 -3.10 -8.63 10.85
N ARG A 46 -3.82 -8.87 9.75
CA ARG A 46 -4.76 -9.99 9.62
C ARG A 46 -4.07 -11.35 9.63
N GLU A 47 -2.87 -11.45 9.08
CA GLU A 47 -2.10 -12.69 9.11
C GLU A 47 -1.54 -12.96 10.53
N GLU A 48 -1.03 -11.93 11.21
CA GLU A 48 -0.58 -12.04 12.61
C GLU A 48 -1.71 -12.44 13.57
N GLU A 49 -2.95 -12.00 13.31
CA GLU A 49 -4.13 -12.41 14.08
C GLU A 49 -4.50 -13.88 13.86
N LYS A 50 -4.24 -14.46 12.68
CA LYS A 50 -4.53 -15.88 12.39
C LYS A 50 -3.51 -16.84 13.00
N GLU A 51 -2.29 -16.37 13.24
CA GLU A 51 -1.20 -17.17 13.82
C GLU A 51 -1.26 -17.23 15.37
N LYS A 52 -2.18 -16.49 16.01
CA LYS A 52 -2.42 -16.49 17.46
C LYS A 52 -3.60 -17.35 17.85
#